data_AF-A0A2V7XAT7-F1
#
_entry.id   AF-A0A2V7XAT7-F1
#
_cell.length_a   1.000
_cell.length_b   1.000
_cell.length_c   1.000
_cell.angle_alpha   90.00
_cell.angle_beta   90.00
_cell.angle_gamma   90.00
#
_symmetry.space_group_name_H-M   'P 1'
#
loop_
_entity.id
_entity.type
_entity.pdbx_description
1 polymer ?
#
loop_
_entity_poly.entity_id
_entity_poly.type
_entity_poly.pdbx_seq_one_letter_code
_entity_poly.pdbx_strand_id
1 'polypeptide(L)'
;MRSAGFLHRRRVGSSEVARPKSSKDATILITKDYPLPGMKQFLPIMVLVCCALAQAPEQGQGAPAQAAGTSPGNAQGSNPADENSQKAKGLIEQAIAALGGETYLNIRDREQQGRGYGFHHGRAEGGGNVFWDFIEFPDKERVEITKERDIAQLYVGNKGWEITFKGPHPLDPKDLDQYLRRRHFSLDSVLRTWVNTPGVILLYEGNSIAAQHPAQRVTLINAQNESITLYFDEDTHLPVKKSFEWRDPVDRQKNLEEEIYENYRSVSGIMAPFNVTRYFNGDMASQRFFNSVTINQGLDAAMFDPNSGYNPNKPGKAKK
;
A
#
# COMPACT_ATOMS: atom_id res chain seq x y z
N MET A 1 94.95 -3.13 -19.00
CA MET A 1 95.00 -2.61 -17.61
C MET A 1 93.64 -2.05 -17.26
N ARG A 2 93.07 -2.46 -16.11
CA ARG A 2 92.19 -1.76 -15.14
C ARG A 2 91.37 -0.55 -15.66
N SER A 3 90.13 -0.27 -15.29
CA SER A 3 89.13 -0.79 -14.34
C SER A 3 87.93 0.16 -14.40
N ALA A 4 86.81 -0.21 -13.76
CA ALA A 4 85.61 0.57 -13.41
C ALA A 4 84.62 0.84 -14.57
N GLY A 5 83.35 0.44 -14.55
CA GLY A 5 82.47 0.04 -13.45
C GLY A 5 81.56 1.20 -13.05
N PHE A 6 80.33 1.26 -13.58
CA PHE A 6 79.20 1.86 -12.85
C PHE A 6 77.86 1.27 -13.27
N LEU A 7 77.05 1.02 -12.24
CA LEU A 7 75.83 0.23 -12.19
C LEU A 7 74.66 0.83 -12.99
N HIS A 8 73.97 0.00 -13.76
CA HIS A 8 72.61 0.26 -14.23
C HIS A 8 71.62 -0.39 -13.26
N ARG A 9 71.17 0.36 -12.25
CA ARG A 9 70.18 -0.11 -11.28
C ARG A 9 68.77 0.16 -11.82
N ARG A 10 68.14 -0.86 -12.40
CA ARG A 10 66.70 -0.90 -12.65
C ARG A 10 65.96 -0.70 -11.33
N ARG A 11 65.13 0.34 -11.23
CA ARG A 11 64.16 0.48 -10.15
C ARG A 11 62.83 -0.09 -10.63
N VAL A 12 62.52 -1.27 -10.13
CA VAL A 12 61.16 -1.82 -10.11
C VAL A 12 60.35 -0.95 -9.15
N GLY A 13 59.39 -0.21 -9.69
CA GLY A 13 58.41 0.56 -8.93
C GLY A 13 57.09 -0.20 -8.95
N SER A 14 56.75 -0.79 -7.81
CA SER A 14 55.59 -1.62 -7.55
C SER A 14 54.26 -0.92 -7.87
N SER A 15 53.36 -1.66 -8.51
CA SER A 15 51.96 -1.31 -8.69
C SER A 15 51.24 -1.27 -7.35
N GLU A 16 50.92 -0.07 -6.86
CA GLU A 16 50.03 0.11 -5.72
C GLU A 16 48.60 0.20 -6.23
N VAL A 17 47.92 -0.96 -6.27
CA VAL A 17 46.47 -1.05 -6.48
C VAL A 17 45.80 -0.42 -5.26
N ALA A 18 45.24 0.77 -5.43
CA ALA A 18 44.40 1.41 -4.43
C ALA A 18 43.19 0.52 -4.14
N ARG A 19 43.24 -0.22 -3.03
CA ARG A 19 42.06 -0.90 -2.46
C ARG A 19 41.11 0.19 -1.95
N PRO A 20 39.84 0.23 -2.36
CA PRO A 20 38.87 1.07 -1.67
C PRO A 20 38.71 0.57 -0.24
N LYS A 21 38.90 1.48 0.71
CA LYS A 21 38.72 1.24 2.14
C LYS A 21 37.30 0.73 2.38
N SER A 22 37.22 -0.43 3.02
CA SER A 22 36.01 -1.00 3.60
C SER A 22 35.35 0.02 4.53
N SER A 23 34.29 0.68 4.08
CA SER A 23 33.33 1.34 4.96
C SER A 23 32.57 0.24 5.69
N LYS A 24 33.09 -0.12 6.87
CA LYS A 24 32.28 -0.75 7.91
C LYS A 24 31.44 0.38 8.51
N ASP A 25 30.17 0.08 8.79
CA ASP A 25 29.17 0.96 9.41
C ASP A 25 28.41 1.91 8.46
N ALA A 26 27.76 1.34 7.44
CA ALA A 26 26.61 1.95 6.80
C ALA A 26 25.33 1.24 7.27
N THR A 27 24.80 1.65 8.42
CA THR A 27 23.39 1.38 8.75
C THR A 27 22.55 2.29 7.86
N ILE A 28 22.18 1.80 6.68
CA ILE A 28 21.30 2.51 5.75
C ILE A 28 19.87 2.27 6.23
N LEU A 29 19.36 3.22 7.01
CA LEU A 29 17.94 3.32 7.36
C LEU A 29 17.15 3.69 6.10
N ILE A 30 16.49 2.72 5.49
CA ILE A 30 15.37 2.98 4.60
C ILE A 30 14.14 2.98 5.51
N THR A 31 13.71 4.20 5.87
CA THR A 31 12.51 4.55 6.63
C THR A 31 12.07 3.49 7.64
N LYS A 32 12.78 3.43 8.77
CA LYS A 32 12.09 3.13 10.02
C LYS A 32 11.18 4.32 10.28
N ASP A 33 9.87 4.14 10.15
CA ASP A 33 8.90 5.12 10.63
C ASP A 33 9.01 5.17 12.17
N TYR A 34 9.93 6.00 12.66
CA TYR A 34 10.12 6.29 14.07
C TYR A 34 8.99 7.21 14.56
N PRO A 35 8.21 6.83 15.58
CA PRO A 35 7.39 7.77 16.33
C PRO A 35 8.25 8.48 17.38
N LEU A 36 8.05 9.79 17.55
CA LEU A 36 8.80 10.63 18.49
C LEU A 36 8.57 10.24 19.98
N PRO A 37 9.54 10.54 20.87
CA PRO A 37 9.44 10.35 22.31
C PRO A 37 8.67 11.50 22.99
N GLY A 38 7.94 11.19 24.04
CA GLY A 38 7.01 12.10 24.71
C GLY A 38 7.64 13.31 25.41
N MET A 39 6.85 14.36 25.57
CA MET A 39 7.08 15.41 26.59
C MET A 39 5.77 16.05 27.07
N LYS A 40 5.49 15.80 28.35
CA LYS A 40 5.05 16.72 29.41
C LYS A 40 3.88 17.68 29.15
N GLN A 41 2.76 17.28 29.76
CA GLN A 41 1.76 18.08 30.48
C GLN A 41 1.84 19.60 30.35
N PHE A 42 0.83 20.18 29.71
CA PHE A 42 0.23 21.43 30.14
C PHE A 42 -1.31 21.32 30.03
N LEU A 43 -1.97 21.38 31.20
CA LEU A 43 -3.41 21.53 31.34
C LEU A 43 -3.85 22.85 30.68
N PRO A 44 -5.08 22.88 30.13
CA PRO A 44 -6.01 23.88 30.64
C PRO A 44 -7.38 23.29 31.00
N ILE A 45 -7.89 23.87 32.07
CA ILE A 45 -9.18 23.68 32.72
C ILE A 45 -10.31 23.97 31.72
N MET A 46 -11.23 23.01 31.53
CA MET A 46 -12.53 23.25 30.89
C MET A 46 -13.65 23.04 31.92
N VAL A 47 -14.32 24.16 32.23
CA VAL A 47 -15.48 24.25 33.11
C VAL A 47 -16.68 23.63 32.39
N LEU A 48 -17.28 22.63 33.02
CA LEU A 48 -18.50 21.95 32.59
C LEU A 48 -19.71 22.69 33.18
N VAL A 49 -20.54 23.31 32.35
CA VAL A 49 -21.83 23.89 32.75
C VAL A 49 -22.94 22.90 32.39
N CYS A 50 -23.60 22.38 33.43
CA CYS A 50 -24.82 21.58 33.36
C CYS A 50 -26.05 22.46 33.10
N CYS A 51 -27.03 21.95 32.34
CA CYS A 51 -28.49 22.21 32.43
C CYS A 51 -29.17 21.43 31.29
N ALA A 52 -30.41 20.94 31.34
CA ALA A 52 -31.34 20.49 32.36
C ALA A 52 -32.53 19.89 31.59
N LEU A 53 -33.16 18.88 32.19
CA LEU A 53 -34.39 18.16 31.87
C LEU A 53 -35.56 18.99 31.28
N ALA A 54 -36.40 18.35 30.46
CA ALA A 54 -37.87 18.44 30.55
C ALA A 54 -38.56 17.26 29.83
N GLN A 55 -39.64 16.75 30.43
CA GLN A 55 -40.44 15.59 30.03
C GLN A 55 -41.87 16.00 29.59
N ALA A 56 -42.50 15.08 28.83
CA ALA A 56 -43.93 14.71 28.78
C ALA A 56 -44.94 15.58 27.97
N PRO A 57 -46.15 15.08 27.62
CA PRO A 57 -46.73 13.72 27.74
C PRO A 57 -47.37 13.13 26.45
N GLU A 58 -47.67 11.83 26.54
CA GLU A 58 -48.54 11.04 25.65
C GLU A 58 -50.03 11.36 25.83
N GLN A 59 -50.82 11.22 24.76
CA GLN A 59 -52.28 11.04 24.84
C GLN A 59 -52.81 10.11 23.74
N GLY A 60 -53.63 9.14 24.16
CA GLY A 60 -54.91 8.86 23.49
C GLY A 60 -54.98 7.63 22.58
N GLN A 61 -55.35 6.49 23.17
CA GLN A 61 -55.89 5.31 22.47
C GLN A 61 -57.24 5.62 21.81
N GLY A 62 -57.40 5.16 20.57
CA GLY A 62 -58.69 5.04 19.89
C GLY A 62 -58.61 4.00 18.77
N ALA A 63 -59.22 2.84 18.97
CA ALA A 63 -59.62 1.94 17.88
C ALA A 63 -61.04 2.32 17.45
N PRO A 64 -61.39 2.23 16.15
CA PRO A 64 -62.02 0.98 15.71
C PRO A 64 -61.80 0.59 14.23
N ALA A 65 -62.29 -0.62 13.93
CA ALA A 65 -62.77 -1.14 12.64
C ALA A 65 -61.75 -1.64 11.60
N GLN A 66 -61.66 -2.98 11.54
CA GLN A 66 -61.15 -3.74 10.40
C GLN A 66 -62.02 -3.49 9.16
N ALA A 67 -61.48 -2.77 8.19
CA ALA A 67 -61.96 -2.81 6.82
C ALA A 67 -61.15 -3.87 6.06
N ALA A 68 -61.86 -4.84 5.46
CA ALA A 68 -61.29 -5.77 4.51
C ALA A 68 -60.87 -4.99 3.25
N GLY A 69 -59.57 -4.67 3.18
CA GLY A 69 -58.92 -4.04 2.03
C GLY A 69 -58.10 -5.08 1.29
N THR A 70 -58.48 -5.33 0.04
CA THR A 70 -57.75 -6.07 -0.98
C THR A 70 -56.25 -5.78 -0.97
N SER A 71 -55.43 -6.83 -0.89
CA SER A 71 -53.98 -6.76 -1.07
C SER A 71 -53.65 -6.12 -2.42
N PRO A 72 -52.96 -4.96 -2.47
CA PRO A 72 -52.25 -4.56 -3.66
C PRO A 72 -51.14 -5.59 -3.89
N GLY A 73 -51.08 -6.14 -5.11
CA GLY A 73 -50.03 -7.05 -5.50
C GLY A 73 -48.65 -6.50 -5.17
N ASN A 74 -47.76 -7.38 -4.70
CA ASN A 74 -46.35 -7.09 -4.45
C ASN A 74 -45.69 -6.56 -5.72
N ALA A 75 -45.75 -5.26 -5.95
CA ALA A 75 -44.66 -4.57 -6.61
C ALA A 75 -43.55 -4.49 -5.56
N GLN A 76 -42.64 -5.47 -5.58
CA GLN A 76 -41.38 -5.40 -4.84
C GLN A 76 -40.58 -4.24 -5.42
N GLY A 77 -40.83 -3.03 -4.91
CA GLY A 77 -39.86 -1.95 -4.96
C GLY A 77 -38.62 -2.44 -4.20
N SER A 78 -37.46 -2.35 -4.83
CA SER A 78 -36.18 -2.63 -4.20
C SER A 78 -36.04 -1.79 -2.92
N ASN A 79 -35.56 -2.41 -1.84
CA ASN A 79 -35.25 -1.69 -0.61
C ASN A 79 -34.16 -0.64 -0.92
N PRO A 80 -34.26 0.63 -0.49
CA PRO A 80 -33.25 1.65 -0.76
C PRO A 80 -31.82 1.25 -0.39
N ALA A 81 -31.64 0.41 0.64
CA ALA A 81 -30.33 -0.13 1.02
C ALA A 81 -29.76 -1.11 -0.03
N ASP A 82 -30.64 -1.92 -0.65
CA ASP A 82 -30.26 -2.84 -1.73
C ASP A 82 -29.91 -2.05 -2.99
N GLU A 83 -30.66 -1.00 -3.31
CA GLU A 83 -30.36 -0.10 -4.44
C GLU A 83 -29.02 0.60 -4.27
N ASN A 84 -28.72 1.09 -3.06
CA ASN A 84 -27.43 1.71 -2.76
C ASN A 84 -26.28 0.71 -2.94
N SER A 85 -26.43 -0.50 -2.40
CA SER A 85 -25.44 -1.57 -2.51
C SER A 85 -25.22 -1.99 -3.96
N GLN A 86 -26.28 -2.08 -4.76
CA GLN A 86 -26.20 -2.37 -6.20
C GLN A 86 -25.47 -1.25 -6.95
N LYS A 87 -25.73 0.02 -6.62
CA LYS A 87 -25.04 1.16 -7.21
C LYS A 87 -23.55 1.16 -6.86
N ALA A 88 -23.22 0.88 -5.61
CA ALA A 88 -21.84 0.76 -5.15
C ALA A 88 -21.10 -0.35 -5.91
N LYS A 89 -21.74 -1.51 -6.06
CA LYS A 89 -21.20 -2.64 -6.82
C LYS A 89 -21.01 -2.31 -8.29
N GLY A 90 -21.99 -1.68 -8.95
CA GLY A 90 -21.89 -1.28 -10.35
C GLY A 90 -20.74 -0.31 -10.60
N LEU A 91 -20.50 0.65 -9.69
CA LEU A 91 -19.35 1.55 -9.79
C LEU A 91 -18.00 0.83 -9.62
N ILE A 92 -17.91 -0.11 -8.67
CA ILE A 92 -16.73 -0.96 -8.52
C ILE A 92 -16.47 -1.80 -9.77
N GLU A 93 -17.52 -2.37 -10.38
CA GLU A 93 -17.42 -3.16 -11.62
C GLU A 93 -16.94 -2.29 -12.80
N GLN A 94 -17.41 -1.04 -12.91
CA GLN A 94 -16.89 -0.08 -13.89
C GLN A 94 -15.41 0.21 -13.68
N ALA A 95 -14.98 0.39 -12.42
CA ALA A 95 -13.58 0.59 -12.10
C ALA A 95 -12.71 -0.63 -12.42
N ILE A 96 -13.19 -1.83 -12.13
CA ILE A 96 -12.52 -3.09 -12.52
C ILE A 96 -12.40 -3.18 -14.04
N ALA A 97 -13.47 -2.86 -14.78
CA ALA A 97 -13.42 -2.83 -16.24
C ALA A 97 -12.39 -1.82 -16.76
N ALA A 98 -12.35 -0.60 -16.21
CA ALA A 98 -11.38 0.44 -16.58
C ALA A 98 -9.93 0.03 -16.26
N LEU A 99 -9.70 -0.72 -15.19
CA LEU A 99 -8.39 -1.26 -14.83
C LEU A 99 -7.92 -2.37 -15.78
N GLY A 100 -8.80 -2.96 -16.60
CA GLY A 100 -8.47 -4.08 -17.50
C GLY A 100 -9.35 -5.32 -17.33
N GLY A 101 -10.43 -5.22 -16.54
CA GLY A 101 -11.42 -6.28 -16.36
C GLY A 101 -10.82 -7.60 -15.89
N GLU A 102 -11.15 -8.69 -16.59
CA GLU A 102 -10.60 -10.02 -16.32
C GLU A 102 -9.06 -10.07 -16.38
N THR A 103 -8.41 -9.27 -17.23
CA THR A 103 -6.95 -9.24 -17.27
C THR A 103 -6.36 -8.72 -15.96
N TYR A 104 -7.00 -7.71 -15.35
CA TYR A 104 -6.61 -7.19 -14.05
C TYR A 104 -6.89 -8.20 -12.92
N LEU A 105 -8.07 -8.83 -12.91
CA LEU A 105 -8.45 -9.80 -11.88
C LEU A 105 -7.54 -11.04 -11.87
N ASN A 106 -7.04 -11.44 -13.05
CA ASN A 106 -6.21 -12.63 -13.25
C ASN A 106 -4.70 -12.33 -13.28
N ILE A 107 -4.24 -11.17 -12.79
CA ILE A 107 -2.81 -10.91 -12.60
C ILE A 107 -2.24 -11.92 -11.60
N ARG A 108 -1.26 -12.70 -12.05
CA ARG A 108 -0.51 -13.67 -11.23
C ARG A 108 0.70 -13.01 -10.59
N ASP A 109 1.43 -12.24 -11.38
CA ASP A 109 2.67 -11.61 -10.96
C ASP A 109 2.84 -10.21 -11.57
N ARG A 110 3.56 -9.34 -10.86
CA ARG A 110 3.85 -7.96 -11.25
C ARG A 110 5.29 -7.63 -10.89
N GLU A 111 6.02 -7.06 -11.83
CA GLU A 111 7.31 -6.41 -11.57
C GLU A 111 7.16 -4.91 -11.82
N GLN A 112 7.68 -4.11 -10.89
CA GLN A 112 7.71 -2.66 -11.01
C GLN A 112 9.11 -2.16 -10.70
N GLN A 113 9.52 -1.12 -11.39
CA GLN A 113 10.77 -0.42 -11.11
C GLN A 113 10.48 1.07 -10.99
N GLY A 114 11.20 1.73 -10.08
CA GLY A 114 10.99 3.15 -9.91
C GLY A 114 11.96 3.83 -8.97
N ARG A 115 11.57 5.04 -8.58
CA ARG A 115 12.19 5.83 -7.53
C ARG A 115 11.16 6.16 -6.46
N GLY A 116 11.51 5.86 -5.21
CA GLY A 116 10.71 6.16 -4.03
C GLY A 116 11.32 7.30 -3.23
N TYR A 117 10.47 8.10 -2.61
CA TYR A 117 10.82 9.19 -1.69
C TYR A 117 10.08 8.95 -0.38
N GLY A 118 10.81 8.95 0.73
CA GLY A 118 10.23 9.02 2.08
C GLY A 118 10.12 10.47 2.50
N PHE A 119 9.16 10.80 3.37
CA PHE A 119 8.94 12.15 3.85
C PHE A 119 8.85 12.17 5.37
N HIS A 120 9.49 13.16 6.00
CA HIS A 120 9.40 13.42 7.43
C HIS A 120 9.18 14.92 7.66
N HIS A 121 8.13 15.27 8.40
CA HIS A 121 7.66 16.66 8.57
C HIS A 121 7.51 17.42 7.23
N GLY A 122 6.91 16.77 6.23
CA GLY A 122 6.67 17.35 4.91
C GLY A 122 7.93 17.56 4.07
N ARG A 123 9.11 17.12 4.52
CA ARG A 123 10.37 17.21 3.77
C ARG A 123 10.78 15.84 3.26
N ALA A 124 11.15 15.79 1.99
CA ALA A 124 11.71 14.57 1.41
C ALA A 124 13.02 14.19 2.12
N GLU A 125 13.16 12.93 2.47
CA GLU A 125 14.39 12.36 2.98
C GLU A 125 15.31 12.01 1.80
N GLY A 126 16.28 12.89 1.54
CA GLY A 126 17.31 12.67 0.52
C GLY A 126 16.81 12.76 -0.93
N GLY A 127 17.62 12.22 -1.86
CA GLY A 127 17.39 12.31 -3.32
C GLY A 127 16.50 11.22 -3.92
N GLY A 128 15.76 10.49 -3.08
CA GLY A 128 14.99 9.31 -3.46
C GLY A 128 15.85 8.07 -3.75
N ASN A 129 15.27 6.89 -3.51
CA ASN A 129 15.91 5.59 -3.65
C ASN A 129 15.36 4.86 -4.88
N VAL A 130 16.23 4.24 -5.67
CA VAL A 130 15.78 3.30 -6.71
C VAL A 130 15.32 2.01 -6.06
N PHE A 131 14.30 1.39 -6.64
CA PHE A 131 13.78 0.11 -6.17
C PHE A 131 13.27 -0.76 -7.33
N TRP A 132 13.19 -2.05 -7.06
CA TRP A 132 12.53 -3.06 -7.88
C TRP A 132 11.57 -3.83 -6.98
N ASP A 133 10.31 -3.88 -7.36
CA ASP A 133 9.21 -4.47 -6.60
C ASP A 133 8.66 -5.66 -7.38
N PHE A 134 8.68 -6.84 -6.77
CA PHE A 134 8.28 -8.10 -7.38
C PHE A 134 7.17 -8.71 -6.55
N ILE A 135 5.97 -8.78 -7.10
CA ILE A 135 4.78 -9.32 -6.42
C ILE A 135 4.36 -10.60 -7.12
N GLU A 136 4.21 -11.68 -6.36
CA GLU A 136 3.47 -12.88 -6.77
C GLU A 136 2.21 -12.96 -5.89
N PHE A 137 1.05 -12.74 -6.51
CA PHE A 137 -0.21 -12.68 -5.79
C PHE A 137 -0.62 -14.06 -5.25
N PRO A 138 -1.26 -14.12 -4.07
CA PRO A 138 -1.79 -12.99 -3.30
C PRO A 138 -0.86 -12.41 -2.22
N ASP A 139 0.23 -13.09 -1.86
CA ASP A 139 0.87 -12.87 -0.56
C ASP A 139 2.40 -12.90 -0.56
N LYS A 140 3.04 -12.85 -1.73
CA LYS A 140 4.49 -12.77 -1.85
C LYS A 140 4.92 -11.47 -2.48
N GLU A 141 5.87 -10.80 -1.84
CA GLU A 141 6.44 -9.55 -2.34
C GLU A 141 7.93 -9.52 -2.02
N ARG A 142 8.74 -9.08 -2.98
CA ARG A 142 10.14 -8.80 -2.79
C ARG A 142 10.43 -7.40 -3.30
N VAL A 143 10.89 -6.54 -2.40
CA VAL A 143 11.34 -5.19 -2.74
C VAL A 143 12.85 -5.14 -2.62
N GLU A 144 13.53 -4.99 -3.75
CA GLU A 144 14.97 -4.78 -3.81
C GLU A 144 15.27 -3.30 -3.86
N ILE A 145 16.23 -2.88 -3.06
CA ILE A 145 16.64 -1.50 -2.88
C ILE A 145 18.16 -1.38 -3.08
N THR A 146 18.70 -0.17 -2.95
CA THR A 146 20.06 0.21 -3.35
C THR A 146 20.29 0.13 -4.85
N LYS A 147 21.36 0.73 -5.37
CA LYS A 147 21.67 0.65 -6.82
C LYS A 147 22.20 -0.74 -7.17
N GLU A 148 22.84 -1.38 -6.20
CA GLU A 148 23.50 -2.67 -6.29
C GLU A 148 22.52 -3.85 -6.12
N ARG A 149 21.29 -3.58 -5.67
CA ARG A 149 20.25 -4.61 -5.41
C ARG A 149 20.73 -5.67 -4.41
N ASP A 150 21.53 -5.24 -3.44
CA ASP A 150 22.17 -6.09 -2.43
C ASP A 150 21.43 -6.10 -1.09
N ILE A 151 20.39 -5.28 -0.95
CA ILE A 151 19.42 -5.31 0.15
C ILE A 151 18.04 -5.59 -0.44
N ALA A 152 17.28 -6.47 0.20
CA ALA A 152 15.88 -6.72 -0.15
C ALA A 152 15.00 -6.88 1.09
N GLN A 153 13.78 -6.37 1.03
CA GLN A 153 12.70 -6.77 1.93
C GLN A 153 11.90 -7.87 1.24
N LEU A 154 11.75 -9.02 1.88
CA LEU A 154 11.00 -10.16 1.39
C LEU A 154 9.81 -10.42 2.31
N TYR A 155 8.64 -10.59 1.73
CA TYR A 155 7.42 -10.96 2.42
C TYR A 155 6.84 -12.23 1.79
N VAL A 156 6.49 -13.21 2.62
CA VAL A 156 5.87 -14.47 2.20
C VAL A 156 4.79 -14.83 3.21
N GLY A 157 3.53 -14.79 2.78
CA GLY A 157 2.40 -14.93 3.69
C GLY A 157 2.45 -13.84 4.77
N ASN A 158 2.40 -14.23 6.04
CA ASN A 158 2.44 -13.31 7.18
C ASN A 158 3.83 -13.15 7.81
N LYS A 159 4.89 -13.43 7.06
CA LYS A 159 6.29 -13.32 7.52
C LYS A 159 7.05 -12.35 6.62
N GLY A 160 8.04 -11.68 7.20
CA GLY A 160 8.90 -10.75 6.48
C GLY A 160 10.35 -10.82 6.94
N TRP A 161 11.27 -10.57 6.01
CA TRP A 161 12.71 -10.58 6.22
C TRP A 161 13.37 -9.37 5.55
N GLU A 162 14.40 -8.83 6.17
CA GLU A 162 15.43 -8.06 5.50
C GLU A 162 16.56 -9.02 5.09
N ILE A 163 16.92 -9.02 3.81
CA ILE A 163 17.98 -9.82 3.23
C ILE A 163 19.13 -8.88 2.92
N THR A 164 20.29 -9.13 3.52
CA THR A 164 21.53 -8.40 3.27
C THR A 164 22.66 -9.37 2.92
N PHE A 165 23.89 -8.86 2.74
CA PHE A 165 25.08 -9.70 2.60
C PHE A 165 25.32 -10.66 3.77
N LYS A 166 24.71 -10.42 4.95
CA LYS A 166 24.79 -11.29 6.12
C LYS A 166 23.74 -12.42 6.13
N GLY A 167 22.85 -12.45 5.14
CA GLY A 167 21.73 -13.38 5.07
C GLY A 167 20.40 -12.75 5.48
N PRO A 168 19.32 -13.56 5.52
CA PRO A 168 17.98 -13.11 5.91
C PRO A 168 17.88 -12.92 7.43
N HIS A 169 17.29 -11.79 7.84
CA HIS A 169 16.92 -11.49 9.21
C HIS A 169 15.44 -11.13 9.29
N PRO A 170 14.67 -11.65 10.26
CA PRO A 170 13.27 -11.24 10.42
C PRO A 170 13.15 -9.72 10.56
N LEU A 171 12.11 -9.14 9.95
CA LEU A 171 11.78 -7.74 10.15
C LEU A 171 11.39 -7.46 11.60
N ASP A 172 11.52 -6.20 12.02
CA ASP A 172 10.91 -5.75 13.26
C ASP A 172 9.39 -6.00 13.21
N PRO A 173 8.77 -6.51 14.30
CA PRO A 173 7.33 -6.78 14.31
C PRO A 173 6.48 -5.59 13.89
N LYS A 174 6.88 -4.36 14.25
CA LYS A 174 6.15 -3.15 13.89
C LYS A 174 6.17 -2.91 12.37
N ASP A 175 7.32 -3.10 11.74
CA ASP A 175 7.49 -2.91 10.29
C ASP A 175 6.69 -3.98 9.52
N LEU A 176 6.70 -5.22 10.03
CA LEU A 176 5.88 -6.31 9.47
C LEU A 176 4.38 -6.02 9.60
N ASP A 177 3.91 -5.60 10.77
CA ASP A 177 2.49 -5.27 11.01
C ASP A 177 2.02 -4.13 10.11
N GLN A 178 2.86 -3.10 9.92
CA GLN A 178 2.57 -2.01 8.99
C GLN A 178 2.47 -2.50 7.55
N TYR A 179 3.35 -3.40 7.11
CA TYR A 179 3.25 -4.02 5.79
C TYR A 179 1.97 -4.85 5.64
N LEU A 180 1.68 -5.74 6.59
CA LEU A 180 0.51 -6.63 6.52
C LEU A 180 -0.80 -5.86 6.48
N ARG A 181 -0.90 -4.77 7.26
CA ARG A 181 -2.05 -3.85 7.22
C ARG A 181 -2.22 -3.23 5.84
N ARG A 182 -1.14 -2.69 5.26
CA ARG A 182 -1.18 -2.05 3.94
C ARG A 182 -1.55 -3.05 2.85
N ARG A 183 -1.03 -4.29 2.91
CA ARG A 183 -1.42 -5.36 2.00
C ARG A 183 -2.91 -5.70 2.12
N HIS A 184 -3.42 -5.85 3.34
CA HIS A 184 -4.83 -6.15 3.61
C HIS A 184 -5.78 -5.10 3.00
N PHE A 185 -5.44 -3.82 3.13
CA PHE A 185 -6.18 -2.69 2.54
C PHE A 185 -5.64 -2.25 1.18
N SER A 186 -4.88 -3.09 0.47
CA SER A 186 -4.38 -2.75 -0.85
C SER A 186 -5.52 -2.72 -1.87
N LEU A 187 -5.37 -1.91 -2.94
CA LEU A 187 -6.36 -1.86 -4.00
C LEU A 187 -6.58 -3.24 -4.65
N ASP A 188 -5.49 -3.99 -4.85
CA ASP A 188 -5.54 -5.35 -5.36
C ASP A 188 -6.34 -6.28 -4.41
N SER A 189 -6.07 -6.28 -3.10
CA SER A 189 -6.82 -7.11 -2.13
C SER A 189 -8.30 -6.74 -2.03
N VAL A 190 -8.62 -5.44 -2.05
CA VAL A 190 -10.01 -5.00 -1.96
C VAL A 190 -10.77 -5.37 -3.23
N LEU A 191 -10.28 -4.99 -4.39
CA LEU A 191 -10.99 -5.20 -5.66
C LEU A 191 -11.03 -6.66 -6.10
N ARG A 192 -10.00 -7.46 -5.80
CA ARG A 192 -9.92 -8.87 -6.22
C ARG A 192 -10.49 -9.84 -5.20
N THR A 193 -10.70 -9.42 -3.94
CA THR A 193 -11.16 -10.30 -2.87
C THR A 193 -12.34 -9.74 -2.09
N TRP A 194 -12.20 -8.58 -1.45
CA TRP A 194 -13.24 -8.07 -0.53
C TRP A 194 -14.58 -7.86 -1.23
N VAL A 195 -14.58 -7.28 -2.43
CA VAL A 195 -15.80 -6.97 -3.21
C VAL A 195 -16.73 -8.17 -3.35
N ASN A 196 -16.16 -9.39 -3.44
CA ASN A 196 -16.92 -10.63 -3.64
C ASN A 196 -17.00 -11.50 -2.37
N THR A 197 -16.49 -11.02 -1.23
CA THR A 197 -16.50 -11.78 0.02
C THR A 197 -17.88 -11.70 0.68
N PRO A 198 -18.50 -12.84 1.05
CA PRO A 198 -19.79 -12.84 1.74
C PRO A 198 -19.75 -12.01 3.03
N GLY A 199 -20.76 -11.17 3.23
CA GLY A 199 -20.87 -10.31 4.41
C GLY A 199 -20.15 -8.97 4.30
N VAL A 200 -19.47 -8.67 3.19
CA VAL A 200 -18.98 -7.31 2.92
C VAL A 200 -20.14 -6.41 2.52
N ILE A 201 -20.27 -5.29 3.22
CA ILE A 201 -21.27 -4.25 2.94
C ILE A 201 -20.64 -3.24 1.98
N LEU A 202 -21.37 -2.86 0.93
CA LEU A 202 -20.96 -1.85 -0.05
C LEU A 202 -21.87 -0.63 0.09
N LEU A 203 -21.28 0.54 0.32
CA LEU A 203 -22.01 1.79 0.51
C LEU A 203 -21.60 2.80 -0.55
N TYR A 204 -22.53 3.15 -1.44
CA TYR A 204 -22.34 4.26 -2.37
C TYR A 204 -22.61 5.58 -1.64
N GLU A 205 -21.64 6.47 -1.57
CA GLU A 205 -21.76 7.72 -0.81
C GLU A 205 -21.78 8.98 -1.69
N GLY A 206 -21.95 8.81 -3.01
CA GLY A 206 -22.14 9.92 -3.94
C GLY A 206 -20.86 10.49 -4.54
N ASN A 207 -21.02 11.64 -5.17
CA ASN A 207 -19.96 12.42 -5.79
C ASN A 207 -19.09 13.07 -4.70
N SER A 208 -17.84 13.33 -5.04
CA SER A 208 -16.80 13.86 -4.17
C SER A 208 -15.71 14.52 -5.03
N ILE A 209 -14.70 15.06 -4.36
CA ILE A 209 -13.45 15.47 -4.98
C ILE A 209 -12.33 14.70 -4.30
N ALA A 210 -11.51 13.99 -5.07
CA ALA A 210 -10.38 13.23 -4.56
C ALA A 210 -9.17 13.44 -5.46
N ALA A 211 -8.00 13.69 -4.87
CA ALA A 211 -6.76 13.93 -5.62
C ALA A 211 -6.89 15.04 -6.70
N GLN A 212 -7.73 16.05 -6.46
CA GLN A 212 -8.06 17.13 -7.43
C GLN A 212 -8.91 16.70 -8.64
N HIS A 213 -9.49 15.50 -8.62
CA HIS A 213 -10.43 15.00 -9.62
C HIS A 213 -11.87 14.99 -9.10
N PRO A 214 -12.88 15.31 -9.93
CA PRO A 214 -14.26 14.87 -9.72
C PRO A 214 -14.29 13.36 -9.60
N ALA A 215 -14.88 12.85 -8.52
CA ALA A 215 -14.85 11.42 -8.22
C ALA A 215 -16.15 10.93 -7.60
N GLN A 216 -16.43 9.65 -7.74
CA GLN A 216 -17.47 8.96 -6.97
C GLN A 216 -16.82 8.08 -5.90
N ARG A 217 -17.45 7.98 -4.73
CA ARG A 217 -16.89 7.24 -3.60
C ARG A 217 -17.76 6.07 -3.14
N VAL A 218 -17.09 4.97 -2.81
CA VAL A 218 -17.70 3.76 -2.28
C VAL A 218 -16.95 3.31 -1.04
N THR A 219 -17.66 3.05 0.04
CA THR A 219 -17.10 2.45 1.26
C THR A 219 -17.43 0.96 1.31
N LEU A 220 -16.42 0.14 1.55
CA LEU A 220 -16.54 -1.29 1.84
C LEU A 220 -16.35 -1.50 3.34
N ILE A 221 -17.20 -2.31 3.96
CA ILE A 221 -17.09 -2.71 5.37
C ILE A 221 -17.11 -4.22 5.45
N ASN A 222 -16.06 -4.83 6.00
CA ASN A 222 -15.98 -6.28 6.12
C ASN A 222 -16.61 -6.81 7.42
N ALA A 223 -16.63 -8.14 7.57
CA ALA A 223 -17.21 -8.81 8.74
C ALA A 223 -16.46 -8.51 10.06
N GLN A 224 -15.24 -8.00 9.99
CA GLN A 224 -14.44 -7.55 11.13
C GLN A 224 -14.71 -6.06 11.48
N ASN A 225 -15.67 -5.43 10.80
CA ASN A 225 -16.00 -4.02 10.93
C ASN A 225 -14.81 -3.10 10.59
N GLU A 226 -13.94 -3.56 9.70
CA GLU A 226 -12.90 -2.77 9.08
C GLU A 226 -13.46 -2.11 7.82
N SER A 227 -13.14 -0.84 7.61
CA SER A 227 -13.65 -0.05 6.50
C SER A 227 -12.56 0.51 5.60
N ILE A 228 -12.86 0.58 4.31
CA ILE A 228 -12.04 1.26 3.30
C ILE A 228 -12.95 2.00 2.32
N THR A 229 -12.61 3.26 2.06
CA THR A 229 -13.29 4.08 1.06
C THR A 229 -12.43 4.17 -0.19
N LEU A 230 -12.99 3.77 -1.32
CA LEU A 230 -12.41 3.91 -2.65
C LEU A 230 -13.03 5.11 -3.36
N TYR A 231 -12.22 5.84 -4.10
CA TYR A 231 -12.62 6.98 -4.91
C TYR A 231 -12.25 6.69 -6.36
N PHE A 232 -13.23 6.79 -7.25
CA PHE A 232 -13.08 6.53 -8.67
C PHE A 232 -13.33 7.82 -9.44
N ASP A 233 -12.45 8.14 -10.39
CA ASP A 233 -12.61 9.29 -11.28
C ASP A 233 -13.93 9.20 -12.06
N GLU A 234 -14.68 10.30 -12.17
CA GLU A 234 -16.01 10.30 -12.79
C GLU A 234 -15.98 9.98 -14.30
N ASP A 235 -14.90 10.35 -15.00
CA ASP A 235 -14.80 10.22 -16.45
C ASP A 235 -14.15 8.89 -16.87
N THR A 236 -13.07 8.50 -16.19
CA THR A 236 -12.27 7.31 -16.55
C THR A 236 -12.64 6.08 -15.73
N HIS A 237 -13.37 6.24 -14.64
CA HIS A 237 -13.67 5.21 -13.63
C HIS A 237 -12.43 4.59 -12.97
N LEU A 238 -11.23 5.10 -13.23
CA LEU A 238 -10.02 4.59 -12.60
C LEU A 238 -9.99 4.96 -11.11
N PRO A 239 -9.48 4.10 -10.23
CA PRO A 239 -9.27 4.46 -8.83
C PRO A 239 -8.26 5.61 -8.74
N VAL A 240 -8.62 6.68 -8.05
CA VAL A 240 -7.74 7.84 -7.85
C VAL A 240 -7.27 7.96 -6.41
N LYS A 241 -8.04 7.41 -5.46
CA LYS A 241 -7.69 7.40 -4.04
C LYS A 241 -8.28 6.20 -3.33
N LYS A 242 -7.57 5.66 -2.34
CA LYS A 242 -8.16 4.87 -1.25
C LYS A 242 -7.87 5.52 0.10
N SER A 243 -8.75 5.30 1.06
CA SER A 243 -8.58 5.74 2.44
C SER A 243 -9.13 4.70 3.40
N PHE A 244 -8.40 4.43 4.49
CA PHE A 244 -8.86 3.55 5.56
C PHE A 244 -8.35 4.05 6.90
N GLU A 245 -9.07 3.68 7.95
CA GLU A 245 -8.74 4.08 9.32
C GLU A 245 -8.46 2.84 10.16
N TRP A 246 -7.54 2.98 11.11
CA TRP A 246 -7.22 1.91 12.03
C TRP A 246 -6.87 2.47 13.41
N ARG A 247 -7.00 1.65 14.45
CA ARG A 247 -6.61 2.02 15.80
C ARG A 247 -5.22 1.50 16.12
N ASP A 248 -4.36 2.40 16.59
CA ASP A 248 -3.04 2.01 17.07
C ASP A 248 -3.16 0.99 18.21
N PRO A 249 -2.45 -0.16 18.14
CA PRO A 249 -2.56 -1.17 19.18
C PRO A 249 -1.95 -0.71 20.52
N VAL A 250 -1.04 0.26 20.50
CA VAL A 250 -0.31 0.77 21.67
C VAL A 250 -1.09 1.89 22.34
N ASP A 251 -1.35 2.99 21.63
CA ASP A 251 -1.95 4.20 22.22
C ASP A 251 -3.46 4.36 21.98
N ARG A 252 -4.05 3.46 21.18
CA ARG A 252 -5.49 3.43 20.79
C ARG A 252 -5.98 4.61 19.98
N GLN A 253 -5.08 5.51 19.56
CA GLN A 253 -5.42 6.63 18.69
C GLN A 253 -5.88 6.11 17.32
N LYS A 254 -6.71 6.92 16.68
CA LYS A 254 -7.22 6.63 15.34
C LYS A 254 -6.24 7.20 14.33
N ASN A 255 -5.70 6.34 13.48
CA ASN A 255 -4.85 6.70 12.37
C ASN A 255 -5.66 6.64 11.07
N LEU A 256 -5.38 7.58 10.17
CA LEU A 256 -5.90 7.66 8.82
C LEU A 256 -4.75 7.39 7.85
N GLU A 257 -4.93 6.43 6.97
CA GLU A 257 -4.03 6.20 5.83
C GLU A 257 -4.76 6.46 4.53
N GLU A 258 -4.07 7.15 3.61
CA GLU A 258 -4.57 7.40 2.27
C GLU A 258 -3.49 7.05 1.24
N GLU A 259 -3.95 6.62 0.07
CA GLU A 259 -3.08 6.36 -1.07
C GLU A 259 -3.74 6.91 -2.33
N ILE A 260 -3.00 7.75 -3.05
CA ILE A 260 -3.41 8.41 -4.28
C ILE A 260 -2.71 7.72 -5.45
N TYR A 261 -3.46 7.46 -6.52
CA TYR A 261 -2.99 6.82 -7.75
C TYR A 261 -3.11 7.79 -8.92
N GLU A 262 -2.01 8.01 -9.63
CA GLU A 262 -1.95 8.98 -10.72
C GLU A 262 -1.13 8.43 -11.90
N ASN A 263 -1.20 9.14 -13.03
CA ASN A 263 -0.40 8.86 -14.22
C ASN A 263 -0.61 7.40 -14.70
N TYR A 264 -1.87 7.00 -14.84
CA TYR A 264 -2.23 5.69 -15.34
C TYR A 264 -1.73 5.47 -16.78
N ARG A 265 -1.16 4.28 -17.04
CA ARG A 265 -0.68 3.88 -18.36
C ARG A 265 -1.11 2.47 -18.70
N SER A 266 -1.39 2.23 -19.99
CA SER A 266 -1.71 0.90 -20.47
C SER A 266 -0.45 0.01 -20.49
N VAL A 267 -0.53 -1.13 -19.83
CA VAL A 267 0.54 -2.14 -19.74
C VAL A 267 -0.11 -3.52 -19.82
N SER A 268 0.24 -4.32 -20.82
CA SER A 268 -0.23 -5.71 -20.94
C SER A 268 -1.75 -5.90 -20.75
N GLY A 269 -2.56 -4.97 -21.25
CA GLY A 269 -4.02 -5.02 -21.16
C GLY A 269 -4.63 -4.49 -19.85
N ILE A 270 -3.82 -3.93 -18.95
CA ILE A 270 -4.29 -3.25 -17.73
C ILE A 270 -3.94 -1.77 -17.74
N MET A 271 -4.66 -0.97 -16.94
CA MET A 271 -4.26 0.40 -16.62
C MET A 271 -3.51 0.40 -15.29
N ALA A 272 -2.19 0.56 -15.33
CA ALA A 272 -1.33 0.60 -14.15
C ALA A 272 -1.01 2.04 -13.74
N PRO A 273 -1.08 2.42 -12.46
CA PRO A 273 -0.66 3.73 -12.00
C PRO A 273 0.87 3.83 -11.99
N PHE A 274 1.41 4.92 -12.55
CA PHE A 274 2.86 5.17 -12.55
C PHE A 274 3.30 6.11 -11.43
N ASN A 275 2.35 6.73 -10.72
CA ASN A 275 2.63 7.55 -9.54
C ASN A 275 1.73 7.06 -8.40
N VAL A 276 2.33 6.81 -7.23
CA VAL A 276 1.61 6.44 -6.01
C VAL A 276 2.10 7.31 -4.86
N THR A 277 1.19 8.04 -4.23
CA THR A 277 1.49 8.91 -3.09
C THR A 277 0.73 8.44 -1.86
N ARG A 278 1.43 8.22 -0.74
CA ARG A 278 0.84 7.80 0.52
C ARG A 278 0.84 8.94 1.53
N TYR A 279 -0.27 9.05 2.26
CA TYR A 279 -0.42 9.96 3.39
C TYR A 279 -0.73 9.17 4.66
N PHE A 280 -0.18 9.66 5.77
CA PHE A 280 -0.44 9.16 7.11
C PHE A 280 -0.85 10.34 7.99
N ASN A 281 -2.07 10.32 8.52
CA ASN A 281 -2.64 11.40 9.32
C ASN A 281 -2.53 12.79 8.67
N GLY A 282 -2.72 12.86 7.34
CA GLY A 282 -2.65 14.10 6.56
C GLY A 282 -1.24 14.51 6.13
N ASP A 283 -0.20 13.93 6.72
CA ASP A 283 1.19 14.15 6.30
C ASP A 283 1.55 13.19 5.16
N MET A 284 2.23 13.71 4.14
CA MET A 284 2.80 12.87 3.09
C MET A 284 3.87 11.97 3.73
N ALA A 285 3.72 10.65 3.58
CA ALA A 285 4.61 9.65 4.15
C ALA A 285 5.59 9.12 3.10
N SER A 286 5.10 8.87 1.88
CA SER A 286 5.96 8.41 0.79
C SER A 286 5.38 8.70 -0.58
N GLN A 287 6.24 8.77 -1.59
CA GLN A 287 5.86 8.86 -2.99
C GLN A 287 6.70 7.92 -3.84
N ARG A 288 6.07 7.13 -4.69
CA ARG A 288 6.72 6.23 -5.66
C ARG A 288 6.39 6.69 -7.08
N PHE A 289 7.44 6.86 -7.88
CA PHE A 289 7.33 7.06 -9.33
C PHE A 289 7.88 5.83 -10.03
N PHE A 290 7.03 5.14 -10.77
CA PHE A 290 7.40 4.00 -11.57
C PHE A 290 7.88 4.45 -12.94
N ASN A 291 8.91 3.78 -13.45
CA ASN A 291 9.38 3.96 -14.83
C ASN A 291 9.15 2.69 -15.67
N SER A 292 8.94 1.55 -15.01
CA SER A 292 8.59 0.28 -15.63
C SER A 292 7.54 -0.44 -14.79
N VAL A 293 6.57 -1.04 -15.46
CA VAL A 293 5.62 -2.00 -14.89
C VAL A 293 5.48 -3.11 -15.90
N THR A 294 5.60 -4.36 -15.46
CA THR A 294 5.36 -5.56 -16.26
C THR A 294 4.47 -6.52 -15.47
N ILE A 295 3.72 -7.34 -16.20
CA ILE A 295 2.67 -8.20 -15.65
C ILE A 295 2.85 -9.60 -16.23
N ASN A 296 2.61 -10.61 -15.40
CA ASN A 296 2.55 -12.03 -15.78
C ASN A 296 3.81 -12.54 -16.49
N GLN A 297 4.99 -12.08 -16.08
CA GLN A 297 6.30 -12.47 -16.62
C GLN A 297 6.78 -13.83 -16.09
N GLY A 298 6.13 -14.39 -15.07
CA GLY A 298 6.55 -15.66 -14.48
C GLY A 298 7.83 -15.46 -13.66
N LEU A 299 7.68 -14.79 -12.52
CA LEU A 299 8.78 -14.51 -11.60
C LEU A 299 9.46 -15.82 -11.13
N ASP A 300 10.77 -15.75 -10.91
CA ASP A 300 11.52 -16.89 -10.40
C ASP A 300 11.10 -17.18 -8.96
N ALA A 301 10.57 -18.38 -8.70
CA ALA A 301 10.18 -18.81 -7.36
C ALA A 301 11.31 -18.68 -6.32
N ALA A 302 12.58 -18.73 -6.74
CA ALA A 302 13.72 -18.51 -5.86
C ALA A 302 13.76 -17.09 -5.25
N MET A 303 13.14 -16.08 -5.89
CA MET A 303 13.01 -14.73 -5.34
C MET A 303 12.25 -14.72 -4.00
N PHE A 304 11.36 -15.69 -3.80
CA PHE A 304 10.43 -15.76 -2.68
C PHE A 304 10.78 -16.81 -1.62
N ASP A 305 12.01 -17.33 -1.64
CA ASP A 305 12.56 -18.12 -0.54
C ASP A 305 13.75 -17.36 0.07
N PRO A 306 13.69 -16.98 1.36
CA PRO A 306 14.77 -16.22 2.01
C PRO A 306 16.13 -16.93 2.00
N ASN A 307 16.16 -18.26 1.80
CA ASN A 307 17.36 -19.07 1.82
C ASN A 307 17.75 -19.64 0.44
N SER A 308 17.11 -19.19 -0.65
CA SER A 308 17.38 -19.71 -1.99
C SER A 308 18.77 -19.37 -2.54
N GLY A 309 19.41 -18.33 -1.99
CA GLY A 309 20.62 -17.75 -2.55
C GLY A 309 20.39 -16.97 -3.85
N TYR A 310 19.14 -16.57 -4.14
CA TYR A 310 18.80 -15.73 -5.29
C TYR A 310 19.68 -14.47 -5.33
N ASN A 311 20.18 -14.14 -6.51
CA ASN A 311 21.04 -12.99 -6.74
C ASN A 311 20.57 -12.27 -8.01
N PRO A 312 20.06 -11.02 -7.90
CA PRO A 312 19.53 -10.29 -9.05
C PRO A 312 20.60 -9.93 -10.09
N ASN A 313 21.89 -9.98 -9.73
CA ASN A 313 23.02 -9.65 -10.60
C ASN A 313 23.67 -10.91 -11.22
N LYS A 314 23.13 -12.10 -10.98
CA LYS A 314 23.59 -13.34 -11.61
C LYS A 314 22.43 -14.01 -12.32
N PRO A 315 22.57 -14.38 -13.61
CA PRO A 315 21.51 -15.12 -14.28
C PRO A 315 21.26 -16.43 -13.52
N GLY A 316 19.98 -16.72 -13.24
CA GLY A 316 19.57 -17.97 -12.60
C GLY A 316 20.12 -19.16 -13.37
N LYS A 317 20.52 -20.23 -12.67
CA LYS A 317 20.90 -21.47 -13.34
C LYS A 317 19.70 -21.94 -14.15
N ALA A 318 19.82 -21.93 -15.47
CA ALA A 318 18.78 -22.47 -16.36
C ALA A 318 18.37 -23.86 -15.85
N LYS A 319 17.08 -24.02 -15.57
CA LYS A 319 16.52 -25.34 -15.26
C LYS A 319 16.76 -26.20 -16.51
N LYS A 320 17.66 -27.19 -16.39
CA LYS A 320 17.82 -28.26 -17.38
C LYS A 320 16.62 -29.19 -17.34
#